data_AF-A0A7J9CM48-F1
#
_entry.id   AF-A0A7J9CM48-F1
#
_cell.length_a   1.000
_cell.length_b   1.000
_cell.length_c   1.000
_cell.angle_alpha   90.00
_cell.angle_beta   90.00
_cell.angle_gamma   90.00
#
_symmetry.space_group_name_H-M   'P 1'
#
loop_
_entity.id
_entity.type
_entity.pdbx_description
1 polymer ?
#
loop_
_entity_poly.entity_id
_entity_poly.type
_entity_poly.pdbx_seq_one_letter_code
_entity_poly.pdbx_strand_id
1 'polypeptide(L)'
;MTRCRSAKKMVKDNLVVNFVHEFAMLWDDSDELRLKNLGSTIRMAVNRVTPESPPHFKRFYVYFKAMKRGWKEGCKLILGLDGCFLKGPFKGEQLAAVGRDGNN
;
A
#
# COMPACT_ATOMS: atom_id res chain seq x y z
N MET A 1 -7.18 -3.90 -38.22
CA MET A 1 -6.77 -3.19 -36.97
C MET A 1 -5.47 -2.44 -37.22
N THR A 2 -5.38 -1.15 -36.88
CA THR A 2 -4.18 -0.31 -37.10
C THR A 2 -3.02 -0.68 -36.16
N ARG A 3 -1.77 -0.70 -36.65
CA ARG A 3 -0.55 -1.04 -35.88
C ARG A 3 -0.44 -0.32 -34.53
N CYS A 4 -0.86 0.95 -34.46
CA CYS A 4 -0.85 1.74 -33.23
C CYS A 4 -1.81 1.19 -32.15
N ARG A 5 -2.94 0.59 -32.54
CA ARG A 5 -3.89 -0.01 -31.57
C ARG A 5 -3.30 -1.30 -30.97
N SER A 6 -2.65 -2.12 -31.78
CA SER A 6 -1.99 -3.35 -31.33
C SER A 6 -0.83 -3.06 -30.38
N ALA A 7 0.02 -2.08 -30.70
CA ALA A 7 1.12 -1.68 -29.82
C ALA A 7 0.63 -1.15 -28.46
N LYS A 8 -0.42 -0.30 -28.46
CA LYS A 8 -1.04 0.19 -27.22
C LYS A 8 -1.63 -0.94 -26.37
N LYS A 9 -2.16 -1.99 -26.99
CA LYS A 9 -2.70 -3.15 -26.29
C LYS A 9 -1.57 -3.95 -25.59
N MET A 10 -0.50 -4.26 -26.31
CA MET A 10 0.64 -5.00 -25.74
C MET A 10 1.23 -4.31 -24.51
N VAL A 11 1.41 -2.99 -24.56
CA VAL A 11 1.93 -2.23 -23.42
C VAL A 11 1.00 -2.31 -22.22
N LYS A 12 -0.32 -2.23 -22.42
CA LYS A 12 -1.30 -2.37 -21.33
C LYS A 12 -1.30 -3.78 -20.74
N ASP A 13 -1.23 -4.80 -21.57
CA ASP A 13 -1.24 -6.19 -21.12
C ASP A 13 0.02 -6.50 -20.28
N ASN A 14 1.20 -6.06 -20.75
CA ASN A 14 2.44 -6.18 -19.99
C ASN A 14 2.39 -5.42 -18.65
N LEU A 15 1.79 -4.22 -18.65
CA LEU A 15 1.64 -3.44 -17.43
C LEU A 15 0.79 -4.19 -16.39
N VAL A 16 -0.32 -4.81 -16.81
CA VAL A 16 -1.17 -5.61 -15.90
C VAL A 16 -0.41 -6.81 -15.32
N VAL A 17 0.37 -7.52 -16.15
CA VAL A 17 1.18 -8.66 -15.68
C VAL A 17 2.20 -8.23 -14.62
N ASN A 18 2.89 -7.11 -14.84
CA ASN A 18 3.85 -6.57 -13.86
C ASN A 18 3.19 -6.28 -12.51
N PHE A 19 2.01 -5.66 -12.51
CA PHE A 19 1.31 -5.37 -11.27
C PHE A 19 0.87 -6.63 -10.52
N VAL A 20 0.46 -7.69 -11.21
CA VAL A 20 0.13 -8.97 -10.55
C VAL A 20 1.34 -9.51 -9.79
N HIS A 21 2.53 -9.44 -10.39
CA HIS A 21 3.77 -9.82 -9.74
C HIS A 21 4.11 -8.89 -8.56
N GLU A 22 4.03 -7.57 -8.74
CA GLU A 22 4.29 -6.59 -7.68
C GLU A 22 3.37 -6.76 -6.47
N PHE A 23 2.07 -6.96 -6.69
CA PHE A 23 1.12 -7.23 -5.60
C PHE A 23 1.39 -8.55 -4.88
N ALA A 24 1.94 -9.55 -5.58
CA ALA A 24 2.34 -10.81 -4.95
C ALA A 24 3.54 -10.63 -4.01
N MET A 25 4.51 -9.77 -4.39
CA MET A 25 5.69 -9.47 -3.56
C MET A 25 5.36 -8.75 -2.25
N LEU A 26 4.20 -8.09 -2.13
CA LEU A 26 3.81 -7.39 -0.90
C LEU A 26 3.76 -8.30 0.34
N TRP A 27 3.58 -9.61 0.17
CA TRP A 27 3.66 -10.56 1.28
C TRP A 27 5.09 -10.67 1.80
N ASP A 28 6.04 -10.90 0.90
CA ASP A 28 7.46 -11.01 1.21
C ASP A 28 7.99 -9.70 1.81
N ASP A 29 7.64 -8.56 1.20
CA ASP A 29 7.97 -7.23 1.71
C ASP A 29 7.38 -7.01 3.10
N SER A 30 6.12 -7.42 3.31
CA SER A 30 5.45 -7.28 4.59
C SER A 30 6.13 -8.12 5.68
N ASP A 31 6.63 -9.30 5.34
CA ASP A 31 7.34 -10.17 6.29
C ASP A 31 8.74 -9.64 6.58
N GLU A 32 9.46 -9.16 5.56
CA GLU A 32 10.75 -8.49 5.73
C GLU A 32 10.62 -7.24 6.62
N LEU A 33 9.58 -6.42 6.41
CA LEU A 33 9.30 -5.25 7.24
C LEU A 33 9.05 -5.64 8.71
N ARG A 34 8.34 -6.74 8.97
CA ARG A 34 8.11 -7.25 10.33
C ARG A 34 9.41 -7.71 10.98
N LEU A 35 10.24 -8.44 10.24
CA LEU A 35 11.52 -8.95 10.71
C LEU A 35 12.50 -7.82 11.04
N LYS A 36 12.64 -6.84 10.15
CA LYS A 36 13.61 -5.75 10.30
C LYS A 36 13.15 -4.65 11.27
N ASN A 37 11.86 -4.51 11.53
CA ASN A 37 11.31 -3.38 12.31
C ASN A 37 10.51 -3.86 13.53
N LEU A 38 11.15 -4.60 14.44
CA LEU A 38 10.52 -5.11 15.66
C LEU A 38 9.77 -4.01 16.45
N GLY A 39 8.52 -4.30 16.82
CA GLY A 39 7.60 -3.38 17.50
C GLY A 39 6.83 -2.42 16.58
N SER A 40 7.07 -2.45 15.28
CA SER A 40 6.21 -1.82 14.28
C SER A 40 4.93 -2.63 14.08
N THR A 41 3.86 -1.98 13.62
CA THR A 41 2.61 -2.65 13.25
C THR A 41 2.52 -2.71 11.73
N ILE A 42 2.72 -3.90 11.16
CA ILE A 42 2.60 -4.16 9.73
C ILE A 42 1.44 -5.12 9.51
N ARG A 43 0.38 -4.69 8.82
CA ARG A 43 -0.83 -5.49 8.58
C ARG A 43 -1.21 -5.42 7.12
N MET A 44 -1.37 -6.58 6.50
CA MET A 44 -1.97 -6.69 5.17
C MET A 44 -3.31 -7.40 5.28
N ALA A 45 -4.28 -6.96 4.49
CA ALA A 45 -5.54 -7.65 4.32
C ALA A 45 -5.82 -7.86 2.84
N VAL A 46 -6.38 -9.03 2.55
CA VAL A 46 -6.83 -9.44 1.22
C VAL A 46 -8.31 -9.84 1.30
N ASN A 47 -9.02 -9.71 0.19
CA ASN A 47 -10.35 -10.26 0.01
C ASN A 47 -10.27 -11.50 -0.88
N ARG A 48 -11.17 -12.45 -0.68
CA ARG A 48 -11.38 -13.58 -1.58
C ARG A 48 -12.88 -13.68 -1.86
N VAL A 49 -13.25 -13.97 -3.10
CA VAL A 49 -14.67 -14.18 -3.48
C VAL A 49 -15.16 -15.50 -2.92
N THR A 50 -14.35 -16.55 -3.06
CA THR A 50 -14.50 -17.87 -2.41
C THR A 50 -13.17 -18.26 -1.76
N PRO A 51 -13.12 -19.22 -0.81
CA PRO A 51 -11.87 -19.66 -0.20
C PRO A 51 -10.80 -20.10 -1.22
N GLU A 52 -11.22 -20.67 -2.34
CA GLU A 52 -10.37 -21.19 -3.44
C GLU A 52 -9.96 -20.09 -4.43
N SER A 53 -10.64 -18.93 -4.41
CA SER A 53 -10.35 -17.83 -5.31
C SER A 53 -8.98 -17.21 -5.00
N PRO A 54 -8.25 -16.71 -6.02
CA PRO A 54 -7.05 -15.92 -5.79
C PRO A 54 -7.32 -14.73 -4.85
N PRO A 55 -6.38 -14.40 -3.94
CA PRO A 55 -6.54 -13.26 -3.06
C PRO A 55 -6.43 -11.96 -3.85
N HIS A 56 -7.36 -11.03 -3.59
CA HIS A 56 -7.32 -9.67 -4.09
C HIS A 56 -6.87 -8.73 -2.99
N PHE A 57 -5.92 -7.85 -3.32
CA PHE A 57 -5.46 -6.82 -2.40
C PHE A 57 -6.62 -5.97 -1.87
N LYS A 58 -6.69 -5.78 -0.54
CA LYS A 58 -7.69 -4.90 0.09
C LYS A 58 -7.04 -3.64 0.67
N ARG A 59 -5.99 -3.83 1.46
CA ARG A 59 -5.27 -2.75 2.16
C ARG A 59 -3.97 -3.25 2.74
N PHE A 60 -3.01 -2.33 2.82
CA PHE A 60 -1.75 -2.51 3.54
C PHE A 60 -1.55 -1.36 4.51
N TYR A 61 -1.22 -1.68 5.75
CA TYR A 61 -1.04 -0.71 6.82
C TYR A 61 0.33 -0.91 7.47
N VAL A 62 1.07 0.18 7.56
CA VAL A 62 2.42 0.24 8.12
C VAL A 62 2.46 1.33 9.16
N TYR A 63 2.84 0.99 10.39
CA TYR A 63 3.08 1.95 11.46
C TYR A 63 4.35 1.62 12.23
N PHE A 64 5.42 2.32 11.88
CA PHE A 64 6.75 2.08 12.42
C PHE A 64 6.85 2.41 13.90
N LYS A 65 7.65 1.63 14.64
CA LYS A 65 7.94 1.88 16.06
C LYS A 65 8.51 3.28 16.31
N ALA A 66 9.40 3.75 15.43
CA ALA A 66 9.97 5.09 15.53
C ALA A 66 8.89 6.17 15.43
N MET A 67 7.95 6.04 14.48
CA MET A 67 6.82 6.96 14.33
C MET A 67 5.90 6.92 15.55
N LYS A 68 5.60 5.73 16.09
CA LYS A 68 4.82 5.58 17.33
C LYS A 68 5.40 6.39 18.48
N ARG A 69 6.71 6.30 18.65
CA ARG A 69 7.44 6.97 19.71
C ARG A 69 7.46 8.48 19.49
N GLY A 70 7.92 8.93 18.32
CA GLY A 70 8.00 10.35 18.00
C GLY A 70 6.64 11.05 18.06
N TRP A 71 5.57 10.38 17.63
CA TRP A 71 4.21 10.91 17.76
C TRP A 71 3.80 11.13 19.21
N LYS A 72 4.02 10.13 20.09
CA LYS A 72 3.65 10.23 21.51
C LYS A 72 4.49 11.23 22.28
N GLU A 73 5.76 11.38 21.92
CA GLU A 73 6.71 12.22 22.64
C GLU A 73 6.70 13.68 22.16
N GLY A 74 6.51 13.91 20.85
CA GLY A 74 6.73 15.22 20.24
C GLY A 74 5.48 15.88 19.66
N CYS A 75 4.38 15.16 19.43
CA CYS A 75 3.21 15.71 18.75
C CYS A 75 1.98 15.86 19.66
N LYS A 76 1.04 16.72 19.26
CA LYS A 76 -0.28 16.79 19.90
C LYS A 76 -1.04 15.51 19.58
N LEU A 77 -1.91 15.05 20.49
CA LEU A 77 -2.74 13.84 20.30
C LEU A 77 -3.90 14.05 19.29
N ILE A 78 -3.60 14.66 18.14
CA ILE A 78 -4.53 14.97 17.05
C ILE A 78 -4.04 14.23 15.81
N LEU A 79 -4.72 13.13 15.45
CA LEU A 79 -4.41 12.34 14.26
C LEU A 79 -5.37 12.69 13.13
N GLY A 80 -4.84 13.12 12.00
CA GLY A 80 -5.57 13.25 10.74
C GLY A 80 -5.15 12.17 9.74
N LEU A 81 -5.97 11.96 8.72
CA LEU A 81 -5.62 11.18 7.54
C LEU A 81 -5.71 12.10 6.32
N ASP A 82 -4.61 12.23 5.60
CA ASP A 82 -4.58 12.82 4.27
C ASP A 82 -4.37 11.71 3.25
N GLY A 83 -4.69 11.95 1.99
CA GLY A 83 -4.51 10.94 0.97
C GLY A 83 -4.72 11.39 -0.45
N CYS A 84 -4.27 10.55 -1.37
CA CYS A 84 -4.44 10.77 -2.81
C CYS A 84 -4.92 9.48 -3.51
N PHE A 85 -5.56 9.67 -4.65
CA PHE A 85 -5.94 8.56 -5.52
C PHE A 85 -4.75 8.10 -6.36
N LEU A 86 -4.51 6.79 -6.39
CA LEU A 86 -3.51 6.19 -7.24
C LEU A 86 -3.90 6.35 -8.71
N LYS A 87 -2.94 6.81 -9.52
CA LYS A 87 -3.07 6.85 -10.97
C LYS A 87 -2.53 5.55 -11.54
N GLY A 88 -3.37 4.81 -12.26
CA GLY A 88 -2.96 3.56 -12.86
C GLY A 88 -4.13 2.71 -13.33
N PRO A 89 -3.86 1.52 -13.89
CA PRO A 89 -4.90 0.56 -14.25
C PRO A 89 -5.64 0.03 -13.02
N PHE A 90 -4.99 0.02 -11.85
CA PHE A 90 -5.58 -0.34 -10.58
C PHE A 90 -5.91 0.94 -9.80
N LYS A 91 -7.19 1.11 -9.49
CA LYS A 91 -7.65 2.22 -8.65
C LYS A 91 -7.39 1.90 -7.19
N GLY A 92 -7.11 2.93 -6.41
CA GLY A 92 -6.91 2.82 -4.96
C GLY A 92 -6.60 4.17 -4.35
N GLU A 93 -6.48 4.18 -3.04
CA GLU A 93 -6.15 5.36 -2.24
C GLU A 93 -4.88 5.09 -1.46
N GLN A 94 -3.96 6.04 -1.49
CA GLN A 94 -2.82 6.06 -0.59
C GLN A 94 -3.13 7.06 0.51
N LEU A 95 -3.28 6.56 1.74
CA LEU A 95 -3.53 7.37 2.91
C LEU A 95 -2.23 7.53 3.72
N ALA A 96 -1.97 8.73 4.18
CA ALA A 96 -0.90 9.07 5.10
C ALA A 96 -1.49 9.63 6.39
N ALA A 97 -0.98 9.17 7.53
CA ALA A 97 -1.28 9.78 8.80
C ALA A 97 -0.59 11.14 8.88
N VAL A 98 -1.37 12.19 9.14
CA VAL A 98 -0.88 13.55 9.37
C VAL A 98 -1.14 13.93 10.81
N GLY A 99 -0.30 14.80 11.35
CA GLY A 99 -0.43 15.22 12.73
C GLY A 99 0.26 16.54 12.98
N ARG A 100 -0.08 17.14 14.12
CA ARG A 100 0.40 18.48 14.49
C ARG A 100 1.53 18.36 15.50
N ASP A 101 2.66 18.99 15.19
CA ASP A 101 3.78 19.11 16.12
C ASP A 101 3.33 19.77 17.44
N GLY A 102 3.98 19.37 18.53
CA GLY A 102 3.76 19.90 19.87
C GLY A 102 4.25 21.33 20.04
N ASN A 103 5.21 21.77 19.21
CA ASN A 103 5.72 23.14 19.22
C ASN A 103 4.75 24.10 18.53
N ASN A 104 3.76 24.59 19.29
CA ASN A 104 2.96 25.80 19.07
C ASN A 104 1.99 25.98 20.23
#